data_AF-K5XGL8-F1
#
_entry.id   AF-K5XGL8-F1
#
_cell.length_a   1.000
_cell.length_b   1.000
_cell.length_c   1.000
_cell.angle_alpha   90.00
_cell.angle_beta   90.00
_cell.angle_gamma   90.00
#
_symmetry.space_group_name_H-M   'P 1'
#
loop_
_entity.id
_entity.type
_entity.pdbx_description
1 polymer ?
#
loop_
_entity_poly.entity_id
_entity_poly.type
_entity_poly.pdbx_seq_one_letter_code
_entity_poly.pdbx_strand_id
1 'polypeptide(L)'
;YTQGTIILPLEKGGIVSILPGDSNDAIKAKFVEAKSRFGRFGILDIVTPPEPEKIDGILREWEVNRTQTENSTLQKERDIAARKHAEMLDALQTLQKEKDVIAREKAETLDELDRTRKQLQAAQDALAKQGIRMT
;
A
#
# COMPACT_ATOMS: atom_id res chain seq x y z
N TYR A 1 2.65 17.01 -41.19
CA TYR A 1 2.63 17.98 -40.08
C TYR A 1 1.29 17.91 -39.39
N THR A 2 1.08 16.88 -38.57
CA THR A 2 -0.14 16.70 -37.77
C THR A 2 -0.01 17.60 -36.54
N GLN A 3 -0.72 18.73 -36.57
CA GLN A 3 -0.82 19.66 -35.46
C GLN A 3 -1.33 18.90 -34.22
N GLY A 4 -0.60 19.01 -33.12
CA GLY A 4 -0.87 18.29 -31.88
C GLY A 4 -2.05 18.90 -31.13
N THR A 5 -2.90 18.04 -30.57
CA THR A 5 -3.93 18.45 -29.63
C THR A 5 -3.25 19.02 -28.37
N ILE A 6 -3.48 20.29 -28.04
CA ILE A 6 -2.97 20.86 -26.79
C ILE A 6 -3.95 20.47 -25.67
N ILE A 7 -3.45 19.71 -24.69
CA ILE A 7 -4.18 19.24 -23.51
C ILE A 7 -3.66 20.03 -22.32
N LEU A 8 -4.48 20.95 -21.79
CA LEU A 8 -4.14 21.70 -20.58
C LEU A 8 -4.80 21.06 -19.35
N PRO A 9 -4.03 20.46 -18.43
CA PRO A 9 -4.55 19.91 -17.19
C PRO A 9 -4.91 21.04 -16.21
N LEU A 10 -6.08 20.94 -15.61
CA LEU A 10 -6.60 21.89 -14.62
C LEU A 10 -6.30 21.39 -13.20
N GLU A 11 -6.12 22.30 -12.25
CA GLU A 11 -5.82 21.99 -10.83
C GLU A 11 -6.83 21.04 -10.17
N LYS A 12 -8.04 20.91 -10.72
CA LYS A 12 -9.10 20.00 -10.26
C LYS A 12 -9.35 18.79 -11.18
N GLY A 13 -8.37 18.42 -12.02
CA GLY A 13 -8.45 17.23 -12.86
C GLY A 13 -9.25 17.38 -14.16
N GLY A 14 -9.55 18.60 -14.59
CA GLY A 14 -10.15 18.87 -15.91
C GLY A 14 -9.10 18.95 -17.01
N ILE A 15 -9.50 18.72 -18.27
CA ILE A 15 -8.64 18.83 -19.45
C ILE A 15 -9.33 19.74 -20.47
N VAL A 16 -8.60 20.70 -21.02
CA VAL A 16 -9.03 21.46 -22.21
C VAL A 16 -8.27 20.95 -23.42
N SER A 17 -9.00 20.43 -24.42
CA SER A 17 -8.45 19.91 -25.67
C SER A 17 -8.63 20.92 -26.82
N ILE A 18 -7.52 21.42 -27.36
CA ILE A 18 -7.49 22.29 -28.54
C ILE A 18 -7.14 21.44 -29.76
N LEU A 19 -8.02 21.43 -30.77
CA LEU A 19 -7.85 20.61 -31.97
C LEU A 19 -7.22 21.41 -33.12
N PRO A 20 -6.54 20.73 -34.07
CA PRO A 20 -6.11 21.32 -35.33
C PRO A 20 -7.28 21.94 -36.09
N GLY A 21 -7.18 23.23 -36.42
CA GLY A 21 -8.23 23.96 -37.16
C GLY A 21 -9.27 24.67 -36.28
N ASP A 22 -9.17 24.60 -34.95
CA ASP A 22 -9.95 25.47 -34.08
C ASP A 22 -9.59 26.95 -34.34
N SER A 23 -10.61 27.78 -34.60
CA SER A 23 -10.40 29.22 -34.69
C SER A 23 -10.06 29.80 -33.32
N ASN A 24 -9.39 30.95 -33.28
CA ASN A 24 -9.06 31.64 -32.02
C ASN A 24 -10.30 31.86 -31.13
N ASP A 25 -11.47 32.08 -31.72
CA ASP A 25 -12.71 32.27 -30.97
C ASP A 25 -13.25 30.94 -30.40
N ALA A 26 -13.08 29.82 -31.13
CA ALA A 26 -13.42 28.49 -30.63
C ALA A 26 -12.53 28.09 -29.46
N ILE A 27 -11.23 28.40 -29.52
CA ILE A 27 -10.29 28.17 -28.42
C ILE A 27 -10.72 29.00 -27.20
N LYS A 28 -10.98 30.31 -27.39
CA LYS A 28 -11.46 31.18 -26.30
C LYS A 28 -12.74 30.66 -25.65
N ALA A 29 -13.71 30.19 -26.43
CA ALA A 29 -14.95 29.64 -25.91
C ALA A 29 -14.72 28.40 -25.03
N LYS A 30 -13.84 27.47 -25.45
CA LYS A 30 -13.47 26.28 -24.66
C LYS A 30 -12.81 26.64 -23.33
N PHE A 31 -11.96 27.67 -23.31
CA PHE A 31 -11.37 28.17 -22.06
C PHE A 31 -12.40 28.84 -21.15
N VAL A 32 -13.33 29.63 -21.70
CA VAL A 32 -14.41 30.25 -20.92
C VAL A 32 -15.31 29.18 -20.29
N GLU A 33 -15.65 28.15 -21.05
CA GLU A 33 -16.44 27.02 -20.55
C GLU A 33 -15.71 26.26 -19.43
N ALA A 34 -14.43 25.97 -19.62
CA ALA A 34 -13.60 25.35 -18.60
C ALA A 34 -13.46 26.23 -17.34
N LYS A 35 -13.43 27.57 -17.48
CA LYS A 35 -13.36 28.51 -16.36
C LYS A 35 -14.61 28.44 -15.51
N SER A 36 -15.76 28.40 -16.19
CA SER A 36 -17.08 28.28 -15.56
C SER A 36 -17.21 26.95 -14.79
N ARG A 37 -16.66 25.87 -15.34
CA ARG A 37 -16.76 24.53 -14.76
C ARG A 37 -15.77 24.25 -13.62
N PHE A 38 -14.55 24.76 -13.70
CA PHE A 38 -13.47 24.34 -12.79
C PHE A 38 -12.93 25.47 -11.88
N GLY A 39 -13.39 26.71 -12.06
CA GLY A 39 -13.09 27.85 -11.19
C GLY A 39 -11.86 28.65 -11.61
N ARG A 40 -11.12 29.18 -10.62
CA ARG A 40 -9.90 29.98 -10.86
C ARG A 40 -8.83 29.08 -11.50
N PHE A 41 -8.42 29.43 -12.70
CA PHE A 41 -7.21 28.88 -13.30
C PHE A 41 -5.98 29.53 -12.66
N GLY A 42 -4.94 28.73 -12.42
CA GLY A 42 -3.57 29.23 -12.51
C GLY A 42 -3.32 29.62 -13.96
N ILE A 43 -3.77 30.81 -14.35
CA ILE A 43 -3.44 31.40 -15.64
C ILE A 43 -1.94 31.69 -15.53
N LEU A 44 -1.10 30.86 -16.16
CA LEU A 44 0.05 31.44 -16.83
C LEU A 44 -0.55 32.51 -17.75
N ASP A 45 -0.33 33.78 -17.45
CA ASP A 45 -0.85 34.95 -18.19
C ASP A 45 -0.54 34.81 -19.68
N ILE A 46 -1.41 34.13 -20.44
CA ILE A 46 -1.39 34.18 -21.90
C ILE A 46 -2.21 35.40 -22.29
N VAL A 47 -1.68 36.57 -21.94
CA VAL A 47 -2.05 37.86 -22.56
C VAL A 47 -1.50 37.91 -24.00
N THR A 48 -0.54 37.02 -24.31
CA THR A 48 0.03 36.81 -25.65
C THR A 48 0.41 35.33 -25.79
N PRO A 49 0.02 34.61 -26.87
CA PRO A 49 0.47 33.23 -27.06
C PRO A 49 2.00 33.18 -27.01
N PRO A 50 2.60 32.33 -26.14
CA PRO A 50 4.05 32.17 -26.12
C PRO A 50 4.52 31.70 -27.49
N GLU A 51 5.69 32.19 -27.90
CA GLU A 51 6.32 31.73 -29.13
C GLU A 51 6.41 30.19 -29.13
N PRO A 52 6.24 29.52 -30.29
CA PRO A 52 6.21 28.06 -30.37
C PRO A 52 7.37 27.37 -29.64
N GLU A 53 8.54 27.99 -29.65
CA GLU A 53 9.77 27.51 -28.99
C GLU A 53 9.68 27.48 -27.46
N LYS A 54 8.84 28.33 -26.85
CA LYS A 54 8.61 28.38 -25.40
C LYS A 54 7.59 27.35 -24.93
N ILE A 55 6.71 26.89 -25.82
CA ILE A 55 5.71 25.86 -25.53
C ILE A 55 6.39 24.52 -25.22
N ASP A 56 7.41 24.15 -26.02
CA ASP A 56 8.16 22.90 -25.82
C ASP A 56 8.89 22.87 -24.46
N GLY A 57 9.42 24.00 -24.01
CA GLY A 57 10.04 24.12 -22.69
C GLY A 57 9.04 23.90 -21.55
N ILE A 58 7.88 24.54 -21.64
CA ILE A 58 6.80 24.41 -20.63
C ILE A 58 6.28 22.97 -20.56
N LEU A 59 6.11 22.30 -21.71
CA LEU A 59 5.66 20.91 -21.75
C LEU A 59 6.69 19.95 -21.12
N ARG A 60 7.97 20.14 -21.43
CA ARG A 60 9.05 19.33 -20.80
C ARG A 60 9.12 19.53 -19.30
N GLU A 61 9.03 20.76 -18.82
CA GLU A 61 9.01 21.04 -17.38
C GLU A 61 7.81 20.38 -16.68
N TRP A 62 6.63 20.40 -17.31
CA TRP A 62 5.45 19.72 -16.78
C TRP A 62 5.63 18.19 -16.72
N GLU A 63 6.18 17.57 -17.76
CA GLU A 63 6.47 16.13 -17.79
C GLU A 63 7.49 15.73 -16.71
N VAL A 64 8.54 16.53 -16.53
CA VAL A 64 9.55 16.31 -15.48
C VAL A 64 8.90 16.44 -14.10
N ASN A 65 8.12 17.49 -13.85
CA ASN A 65 7.44 17.68 -12.56
C ASN A 65 6.44 16.57 -12.26
N ARG A 66 5.69 16.12 -13.28
CA ARG A 66 4.74 15.03 -13.16
C ARG A 66 5.44 13.71 -12.82
N THR A 67 6.44 13.33 -13.59
CA THR A 67 7.20 12.09 -13.37
C THR A 67 7.93 12.10 -12.02
N GLN A 68 8.47 13.25 -11.59
CA GLN A 68 9.06 13.41 -10.27
C GLN A 68 8.05 13.21 -9.15
N THR A 69 6.83 13.74 -9.32
CA THR A 69 5.75 13.56 -8.34
C THR A 69 5.31 12.10 -8.27
N GLU A 70 5.09 11.46 -9.42
CA GLU A 70 4.71 10.04 -9.51
C GLU A 70 5.79 9.12 -8.89
N ASN A 71 7.07 9.38 -9.17
CA ASN A 71 8.18 8.65 -8.56
C ASN A 71 8.26 8.86 -7.05
N SER A 72 8.01 10.08 -6.56
CA SER A 72 7.98 10.36 -5.12
C SER A 72 6.84 9.62 -4.42
N THR A 73 5.66 9.54 -5.04
CA THR A 73 4.54 8.77 -4.50
C THR A 73 4.84 7.27 -4.46
N LEU A 74 5.38 6.72 -5.56
CA LEU A 74 5.76 5.31 -5.63
C LEU A 74 6.85 4.95 -4.62
N GLN A 75 7.82 5.83 -4.39
CA GLN A 75 8.85 5.60 -3.38
C GLN A 75 8.26 5.52 -1.98
N LYS A 76 7.34 6.43 -1.63
CA LYS A 76 6.64 6.39 -0.34
C LYS A 76 5.82 5.10 -0.18
N GLU A 77 5.14 4.66 -1.22
CA GLU A 77 4.38 3.40 -1.21
C GLU A 77 5.30 2.19 -1.03
N ARG A 78 6.47 2.16 -1.70
CA ARG A 78 7.50 1.14 -1.50
C ARG A 78 8.02 1.13 -0.06
N ASP A 79 8.26 2.28 0.53
CA ASP A 79 8.74 2.38 1.91
C ASP A 79 7.69 1.88 2.91
N ILE A 80 6.41 2.21 2.69
CA ILE A 80 5.30 1.71 3.51
C ILE A 80 5.17 0.18 3.37
N ALA A 81 5.24 -0.33 2.14
CA ALA A 81 5.18 -1.77 1.89
C ALA A 81 6.35 -2.52 2.55
N ALA A 82 7.56 -1.95 2.49
CA ALA A 82 8.74 -2.51 3.14
C ALA A 82 8.59 -2.57 4.67
N ARG A 83 8.05 -1.51 5.29
CA ARG A 83 7.77 -1.50 6.74
C ARG A 83 6.75 -2.55 7.13
N LYS A 84 5.62 -2.62 6.42
CA LYS A 84 4.58 -3.63 6.67
C LYS A 84 5.12 -5.06 6.51
N HIS A 85 5.98 -5.27 5.52
CA HIS A 85 6.62 -6.58 5.31
C HIS A 85 7.56 -6.94 6.48
N ALA A 86 8.34 -5.98 6.98
CA ALA A 86 9.20 -6.19 8.14
C ALA A 86 8.39 -6.49 9.42
N GLU A 87 7.32 -5.75 9.68
CA GLU A 87 6.39 -6.00 10.80
C GLU A 87 5.76 -7.39 10.71
N MET A 88 5.34 -7.81 9.51
CA MET A 88 4.78 -9.13 9.29
C MET A 88 5.80 -10.25 9.55
N LEU A 89 7.06 -10.06 9.14
CA LEU A 89 8.13 -11.02 9.45
C LEU A 89 8.40 -11.14 10.95
N ASP A 90 8.40 -10.02 11.68
CA ASP A 90 8.58 -10.01 13.13
C ASP A 90 7.42 -10.72 13.86
N ALA A 91 6.17 -10.47 13.41
CA ALA A 91 5.00 -11.16 13.92
C ALA A 91 5.08 -12.69 13.67
N LEU A 92 5.50 -13.11 12.47
CA LEU A 92 5.69 -14.52 12.15
C LEU A 92 6.78 -15.17 13.02
N GLN A 93 7.89 -14.47 13.28
CA GLN A 93 8.93 -14.95 14.18
C GLN A 93 8.44 -15.09 15.61
N THR A 94 7.60 -14.16 16.07
CA THR A 94 6.99 -14.22 17.41
C THR A 94 6.05 -15.41 17.53
N LEU A 95 5.13 -15.60 16.57
CA LEU A 95 4.24 -16.76 16.54
C LEU A 95 5.00 -18.09 16.47
N GLN A 96 6.11 -18.13 15.75
CA GLN A 96 6.95 -19.33 15.69
C GLN A 96 7.57 -19.64 17.07
N LYS A 97 8.06 -18.63 17.80
CA LYS A 97 8.56 -18.81 19.17
C LYS A 97 7.46 -19.29 20.12
N GLU A 98 6.27 -18.69 20.04
CA GLU A 98 5.12 -19.11 20.86
C GLU A 98 4.73 -20.56 20.59
N LYS A 99 4.70 -20.96 19.32
CA LYS A 99 4.45 -22.36 18.93
C LYS A 99 5.49 -23.31 19.52
N ASP A 100 6.76 -22.92 19.52
CA ASP A 100 7.84 -23.75 20.08
C ASP A 100 7.73 -23.85 21.61
N VAL A 101 7.30 -22.79 22.30
CA VAL A 101 7.01 -22.81 23.74
C VAL A 101 5.85 -23.77 24.03
N ILE A 102 4.73 -23.63 23.32
CA ILE A 102 3.55 -24.50 23.49
C ILE A 102 3.93 -25.97 23.24
N ALA A 103 4.78 -26.25 22.26
CA ALA A 103 5.23 -27.61 21.98
C ALA A 103 6.03 -28.20 23.15
N ARG A 104 6.87 -27.40 23.82
CA ARG A 104 7.62 -27.82 25.01
C ARG A 104 6.70 -28.04 26.21
N GLU A 105 5.82 -27.10 26.49
CA GLU A 105 4.85 -27.21 27.59
C GLU A 105 3.96 -28.46 27.41
N LYS A 106 3.55 -28.75 26.17
CA LYS A 106 2.80 -29.96 25.85
C LYS A 106 3.61 -31.22 26.12
N ALA A 107 4.90 -31.24 25.77
CA ALA A 107 5.77 -32.38 26.05
C ALA A 107 5.94 -32.60 27.56
N GLU A 108 6.17 -31.53 28.33
CA GLU A 108 6.26 -31.58 29.79
C GLU A 108 4.97 -32.09 30.43
N THR A 109 3.82 -31.60 29.97
CA THR A 109 2.50 -32.05 30.45
C THR A 109 2.27 -33.54 30.18
N LEU A 110 2.69 -34.05 29.01
CA LEU A 110 2.59 -35.46 28.68
C LEU A 110 3.50 -36.32 29.56
N ASP A 111 4.73 -35.87 29.82
CA ASP A 111 5.66 -36.55 30.72
C ASP A 111 5.13 -36.60 32.17
N GLU A 112 4.53 -35.51 32.65
CA GLU A 112 3.89 -35.46 33.97
C GLU A 112 2.68 -36.39 34.08
N LEU A 113 1.84 -36.43 33.03
CA LEU A 113 0.72 -37.35 32.94
C LEU A 113 1.19 -38.80 33.03
N ASP A 114 2.25 -39.16 32.30
CA ASP A 114 2.82 -40.50 32.31
C ASP A 114 3.40 -40.88 33.67
N ARG A 115 4.08 -39.95 34.36
CA ARG A 115 4.55 -40.16 35.74
C ARG A 115 3.38 -40.41 36.69
N THR A 116 2.35 -39.59 36.61
CA THR A 116 1.15 -39.70 37.45
C THR A 116 0.44 -41.03 37.21
N ARG A 117 0.32 -41.45 35.94
CA ARG A 117 -0.26 -42.74 35.56
C ARG A 117 0.52 -43.92 36.12
N LYS A 118 1.86 -43.88 36.07
CA LYS A 118 2.73 -44.90 36.67
C LYS A 118 2.58 -44.96 38.19
N GLN A 119 2.52 -43.81 38.86
CA GLN A 119 2.31 -43.74 40.31
C GLN A 119 0.94 -44.30 40.71
N LEU A 120 -0.12 -43.97 39.97
CA LEU A 120 -1.46 -44.50 40.20
C LEU A 120 -1.50 -46.02 40.04
N GLN A 121 -0.89 -46.56 38.97
CA GLN A 121 -0.81 -48.01 38.77
C GLN A 121 -0.06 -48.69 39.91
N ALA A 122 1.08 -48.14 40.34
CA ALA A 122 1.84 -48.69 41.45
C ALA A 122 1.04 -48.68 42.77
N ALA A 123 0.25 -47.62 43.02
CA ALA A 123 -0.63 -47.53 44.18
C ALA A 123 -1.76 -48.57 44.12
N GLN A 124 -2.38 -48.77 42.95
CA GLN A 124 -3.39 -49.80 42.72
C GLN A 124 -2.83 -51.20 42.95
N ASP A 125 -1.63 -51.49 42.42
CA ASP A 125 -0.97 -52.80 42.60
C ASP A 125 -0.60 -53.04 44.08
N ALA A 126 -0.19 -52.00 44.80
CA ALA A 126 0.12 -52.09 46.23
C ALA A 126 -1.14 -52.38 47.06
N LEU A 127 -2.26 -51.71 46.76
CA LEU A 127 -3.55 -51.96 47.39
C LEU A 127 -4.04 -53.39 47.13
N ALA A 128 -3.95 -53.88 45.88
CA ALA A 128 -4.32 -55.24 45.53
C ALA A 128 -3.52 -56.28 46.33
N LYS A 129 -2.21 -56.07 46.47
CA LYS A 129 -1.34 -56.95 47.29
C LYS A 129 -1.68 -56.93 48.77
N GLN A 130 -2.11 -55.78 49.32
CA GLN A 130 -2.54 -55.69 50.72
C GLN A 130 -3.90 -56.36 50.95
N GLY A 131 -4.86 -56.20 50.03
CA GLY A 131 -6.16 -56.85 50.10
C GLY A 131 -6.08 -58.39 50.08
N ILE A 132 -5.16 -58.95 49.30
CA ILE A 132 -4.90 -60.41 49.24
C ILE A 132 -4.25 -60.94 50.54
N ARG A 133 -3.56 -60.09 51.33
CA ARG A 133 -2.91 -60.51 52.59
C ARG A 133 -3.86 -60.56 53.80
N MET A 134 -5.07 -60.03 53.71
CA MET A 134 -6.02 -59.96 54.83
C MET A 134 -7.13 -61.03 54.81
N THR A 135 -7.10 -61.97 53.85
CA THR A 135 -8.03 -63.11 53.73
C THR A 135 -7.29 -64.42 53.95
#